data_AF-A0A9E1V7A2-F1
#
_entry.id   AF-A0A9E1V7A2-F1
#
_cell.length_a   1.000
_cell.length_b   1.000
_cell.length_c   1.000
_cell.angle_alpha   90.00
_cell.angle_beta   90.00
_cell.angle_gamma   90.00
#
_symmetry.space_group_name_H-M   'P 1'
#
loop_
_entity.id
_entity.type
_entity.pdbx_description
1 polymer ?
#
loop_
_entity_poly.entity_id
_entity_poly.type
_entity_poly.pdbx_seq_one_letter_code
_entity_poly.pdbx_strand_id
1 'polypeptide(L)' 'LGYQGVEGVTVGKTIRFTLEAETLTEAQTMAEELCESFLTNPVIEDAEVTVEEAS' A
#
# COMPACT_ATOMS: atom_id res chain seq x y z
N LEU A 1 -2.44 29.27 6.00
CA LEU A 1 -3.16 28.87 4.77
C LEU A 1 -4.69 29.00 4.87
N GLY A 2 -5.28 29.22 6.06
CA GLY A 2 -6.69 29.65 6.15
C GLY A 2 -7.75 28.58 5.93
N TYR A 3 -7.42 27.30 6.05
CA TYR A 3 -8.38 26.20 5.88
C TYR A 3 -9.38 26.14 7.03
N GLN A 4 -10.56 26.73 6.86
CA GLN A 4 -11.69 26.57 7.76
C GLN A 4 -12.47 25.30 7.37
N GLY A 5 -12.89 24.51 8.36
CA GLY A 5 -13.69 23.30 8.14
C GLY A 5 -12.91 22.01 7.82
N VAL A 6 -11.58 22.00 8.00
CA VAL A 6 -10.81 20.75 7.94
C VAL A 6 -10.93 20.03 9.27
N GLU A 7 -11.50 18.83 9.25
CA GLU A 7 -11.68 17.96 10.40
C GLU A 7 -11.26 16.52 10.02
N GLY A 8 -10.86 15.71 11.01
CA GLY A 8 -10.56 14.29 10.77
C GLY A 8 -9.32 14.01 9.92
N VAL A 9 -8.22 14.75 10.15
CA VAL A 9 -6.96 14.53 9.42
C VAL A 9 -6.27 13.25 9.88
N THR A 10 -5.95 12.36 8.93
CA THR A 10 -5.11 11.19 9.15
C THR A 10 -3.80 11.30 8.37
N VAL A 11 -2.78 10.57 8.84
CA VAL A 11 -1.50 10.45 8.15
C VAL A 11 -1.22 8.97 7.98
N GLY A 12 -0.81 8.59 6.78
CA GLY A 12 -0.44 7.23 6.43
C GLY A 12 0.79 7.21 5.54
N LYS A 13 1.12 6.02 5.02
CA LYS A 13 2.24 5.80 4.12
C LYS A 13 1.69 5.42 2.74
N THR A 14 2.42 5.80 1.69
CA THR A 14 2.21 5.27 0.34
C THR A 14 3.55 4.75 -0.16
N ILE A 15 3.61 3.46 -0.44
CA ILE A 15 4.83 2.76 -0.86
C ILE A 15 4.61 2.28 -2.29
N ARG A 16 5.56 2.59 -3.17
CA ARG A 16 5.54 2.18 -4.58
C ARG A 16 6.86 1.50 -4.90
N PHE A 17 6.79 0.33 -5.51
CA PHE A 17 7.96 -0.46 -5.89
C PHE A 17 7.60 -1.34 -7.10
N THR A 18 8.62 -1.89 -7.73
CA THR A 18 8.49 -2.85 -8.83
C THR A 18 9.02 -4.19 -8.35
N LEU A 19 8.37 -5.28 -8.75
CA LEU A 19 8.78 -6.65 -8.45
C LEU A 19 8.69 -7.47 -9.75
N GLU A 20 9.47 -8.54 -9.84
CA GLU A 20 9.39 -9.50 -10.95
C GLU A 20 8.42 -10.62 -10.58
N ALA A 21 7.51 -10.97 -11.49
CA ALA A 21 6.54 -12.06 -11.34
C ALA A 21 6.19 -12.63 -12.72
N GLU A 22 5.78 -13.90 -12.77
CA GLU A 22 5.33 -14.53 -14.02
C GLU A 22 3.91 -14.12 -14.40
N THR A 23 3.08 -13.77 -13.41
CA THR A 23 1.68 -13.37 -13.62
C THR A 23 1.25 -12.26 -12.66
N LEU A 24 0.19 -11.52 -13.02
CA LEU A 24 -0.40 -10.51 -12.14
C LEU A 24 -0.93 -11.11 -10.82
N THR A 25 -1.47 -12.32 -10.84
CA THR A 25 -1.93 -13.00 -9.62
C THR A 25 -0.77 -13.29 -8.68
N GLU A 26 0.34 -13.79 -9.20
CA GLU A 26 1.55 -14.05 -8.42
C GLU A 26 2.12 -12.74 -7.85
N ALA A 27 2.16 -11.68 -8.67
CA ALA A 27 2.58 -10.35 -8.24
C ALA A 27 1.72 -9.80 -7.10
N GLN A 28 0.39 -9.98 -7.19
CA GLN A 28 -0.54 -9.60 -6.12
C GLN A 28 -0.23 -10.35 -4.82
N THR A 29 -0.09 -11.68 -4.87
CA THR A 29 0.23 -12.48 -3.67
C THR A 29 1.56 -12.06 -3.05
N MET A 30 2.61 -11.86 -3.85
CA MET A 30 3.90 -11.40 -3.33
C MET A 30 3.83 -10.01 -2.70
N ALA A 31 3.07 -9.08 -3.30
CA ALA A 31 2.89 -7.74 -2.77
C ALA A 31 2.09 -7.74 -1.46
N GLU A 32 1.05 -8.57 -1.34
CA GLU A 32 0.25 -8.77 -0.12
C GLU A 32 1.11 -9.34 1.03
N GLU A 33 1.87 -10.40 0.77
CA GLU A 33 2.77 -11.01 1.77
C GLU A 33 3.84 -10.03 2.26
N LEU A 34 4.44 -9.24 1.36
CA LEU A 34 5.39 -8.20 1.73
C LEU A 34 4.73 -7.10 2.57
N CYS A 35 3.49 -6.76 2.25
CA CYS A 35 2.72 -5.75 2.96
C CYS A 35 2.45 -6.19 4.41
N GLU A 36 1.87 -7.38 4.60
CA GLU A 36 1.51 -7.92 5.92
C GLU A 36 2.73 -8.20 6.81
N SER A 37 3.85 -8.62 6.23
CA SER A 37 5.02 -9.05 7.01
C SER A 37 5.99 -7.93 7.36
N PHE A 38 6.03 -6.84 6.58
CA PHE A 38 7.11 -5.86 6.69
C PHE A 38 6.70 -4.40 6.52
N LEU A 39 5.80 -4.09 5.58
CA LEU A 39 5.53 -2.70 5.21
C LEU A 39 4.48 -2.03 6.11
N THR A 40 3.63 -2.82 6.75
CA THR A 40 2.60 -2.34 7.67
C THR A 40 2.80 -2.92 9.07
N ASN A 41 2.23 -2.24 10.05
CA ASN A 41 2.01 -2.79 11.38
C ASN A 41 0.57 -3.33 11.46
N PRO A 42 0.32 -4.63 11.24
CA PRO A 42 -1.03 -5.18 11.06
C PRO A 42 -1.92 -5.07 12.31
N VAL A 43 -1.38 -4.69 13.47
CA VAL A 43 -2.17 -4.46 14.69
C VAL A 43 -2.88 -3.10 14.67
N ILE A 44 -2.32 -2.11 13.96
CA ILE A 44 -2.77 -0.70 14.03
C ILE A 44 -2.89 -0.01 12.67
N GLU A 45 -2.41 -0.64 11.60
CA GLU A 45 -2.44 -0.12 10.23
C GLU A 45 -3.20 -1.09 9.32
N ASP A 46 -4.26 -0.61 8.67
CA ASP A 46 -4.88 -1.27 7.52
C ASP A 46 -4.10 -0.92 6.23
N ALA A 47 -4.11 -1.82 5.25
CA ALA A 47 -3.44 -1.63 3.98
C ALA A 47 -4.27 -2.10 2.79
N GLU A 48 -4.14 -1.37 1.68
CA GLU A 48 -4.70 -1.73 0.38
C GLU A 48 -3.54 -1.89 -0.60
N VAL A 49 -3.52 -3.00 -1.34
CA VAL A 49 -2.47 -3.34 -2.30
C VAL A 49 -3.06 -3.37 -3.70
N THR A 50 -2.48 -2.57 -4.59
CA THR A 50 -2.80 -2.56 -6.01
C THR A 50 -1.56 -2.91 -6.83
N VAL A 51 -1.76 -3.73 -7.87
CA VAL A 51 -0.69 -4.16 -8.76
C VAL A 51 -1.10 -3.91 -10.21
N GLU A 52 -0.16 -3.41 -11.00
CA GLU A 52 -0.29 -3.17 -12.44
C GLU A 52 0.98 -3.62 -13.17
N GLU A 53 0.87 -3.92 -14.46
CA GLU A 53 2.04 -4.18 -15.30
C GLU A 53 2.89 -2.91 -15.41
N ALA A 54 4.21 -3.03 -15.20
CA ALA A 54 5.12 -1.91 -15.36
C ALA A 54 5.19 -1.51 -16.84
N SER A 55 4.99 -0.22 -17.12
CA SER A 55 5.02 0.38 -18.46
C SER A 55 6.42 0.52 -19.05
#